data_AF-A0A6P6DUR8-F1
#
_entry.id   AF-A0A6P6DUR8-F1
#
_cell.length_a   1.000
_cell.length_b   1.000
_cell.length_c   1.000
_cell.angle_alpha   90.00
_cell.angle_beta   90.00
_cell.angle_gamma   90.00
#
_symmetry.space_group_name_H-M   'P 1'
#
loop_
_entity.id
_entity.type
_entity.pdbx_description
1 polymer ?
#
loop_
_entity_poly.entity_id
_entity_poly.type
_entity_poly.pdbx_seq_one_letter_code
_entity_poly.pdbx_strand_id
1 'polypeptide(L)'
;MAAARPSLGRILPGSSILFLCDMQEKFRHSIMYFPEIVAVAARMLRNTTLDLLARGLQVHVVADACSSRSQVDRLVALARMRQSGAFLSTSEGLILQLVGDAAHPKFKEIQNIIKEPAPDSGLLGLFQSQNPLF
;
A
#
# COMPACT_ATOMS: atom_id res chain seq x y z
N MET A 1 -10.26 20.80 22.27
CA MET A 1 -11.06 20.87 21.03
C MET A 1 -10.16 20.65 19.83
N ALA A 2 -10.19 19.46 19.23
CA ALA A 2 -9.81 19.21 17.85
C ALA A 2 -10.51 17.91 17.42
N ALA A 3 -11.79 18.01 17.10
CA ALA A 3 -12.52 16.93 16.44
C ALA A 3 -12.07 16.90 14.97
N ALA A 4 -10.96 16.24 14.67
CA ALA A 4 -10.54 15.97 13.30
C ALA A 4 -11.17 14.65 12.86
N ARG A 5 -12.14 14.77 11.97
CA ARG A 5 -13.03 13.75 11.40
C ARG A 5 -12.28 12.47 10.98
N PRO A 6 -12.90 11.28 11.08
CA PRO A 6 -12.40 10.10 10.39
C PRO A 6 -12.55 10.38 8.89
N SER A 7 -11.51 10.88 8.23
CA SER A 7 -11.50 10.88 6.77
C SER A 7 -11.51 9.42 6.35
N LEU A 8 -12.53 9.02 5.60
CA LEU A 8 -12.80 7.68 5.10
C LEU A 8 -11.71 7.19 4.12
N GLY A 9 -10.45 7.09 4.57
CA GLY A 9 -9.31 6.70 3.75
C GLY A 9 -8.98 7.70 2.64
N ARG A 10 -9.22 8.99 2.85
CA ARG A 10 -8.85 10.03 1.88
C ARG A 10 -7.39 10.43 2.08
N ILE A 11 -6.60 10.35 1.02
CA ILE A 11 -5.18 10.70 1.05
C ILE A 11 -5.03 12.22 1.08
N LEU A 12 -4.41 12.73 2.14
CA LEU A 12 -4.14 14.14 2.35
C LEU A 12 -2.64 14.32 2.61
N PRO A 13 -1.91 15.14 1.82
CA PRO A 13 -0.45 15.26 1.95
C PRO A 13 0.06 15.64 3.35
N GLY A 14 -0.74 16.35 4.16
CA GLY A 14 -0.37 16.78 5.51
C GLY A 14 -0.67 15.77 6.63
N SER A 15 -1.41 14.68 6.36
CA SER A 15 -1.85 13.72 7.38
C SER A 15 -1.78 12.27 6.97
N SER A 16 -1.38 11.98 5.73
CA SER A 16 -1.28 10.63 5.18
C SER A 16 0.17 10.27 4.91
N ILE A 17 0.58 9.08 5.33
CA ILE A 17 1.88 8.50 4.99
C ILE A 17 1.66 7.36 4.00
N LEU A 18 2.43 7.42 2.92
CA LEU A 18 2.52 6.35 1.93
C LEU A 18 3.64 5.41 2.33
N PHE A 19 3.30 4.15 2.54
CA PHE A 19 4.28 3.10 2.79
C PHE A 19 4.51 2.32 1.49
N LEU A 20 5.68 2.54 0.88
CA LEU A 20 6.17 1.77 -0.26
C LEU A 20 7.37 0.94 0.20
N CYS A 21 7.27 -0.38 0.03
CA CYS A 21 8.41 -1.27 0.21
C CYS A 21 8.78 -1.88 -1.14
N ASP A 22 9.67 -1.19 -1.87
CA ASP A 22 10.26 -1.75 -3.08
C ASP A 22 11.35 -2.74 -2.68
N MET A 23 11.09 -4.01 -2.93
CA MET A 23 12.09 -5.05 -2.85
C MET A 23 12.26 -5.61 -4.25
N GLN A 24 13.34 -5.16 -4.90
CA GLN A 24 13.58 -5.41 -6.32
C GLN A 24 13.94 -6.87 -6.56
N GLU A 25 12.91 -7.66 -6.84
CA GLU A 25 12.99 -9.12 -7.01
C GLU A 25 13.83 -9.52 -8.25
N LYS A 26 13.94 -8.63 -9.24
CA LYS A 26 14.80 -8.80 -10.43
C LYS A 26 16.28 -8.98 -10.06
N PHE A 27 16.71 -8.42 -8.93
CA PHE A 27 18.07 -8.54 -8.44
C PHE A 27 18.23 -9.55 -7.30
N ARG A 28 17.21 -10.39 -7.06
CA ARG A 28 17.22 -11.41 -5.98
C ARG A 28 18.50 -12.23 -5.94
N HIS A 29 19.01 -12.64 -7.11
CA HIS A 29 20.22 -13.47 -7.20
C HIS A 29 21.52 -12.68 -7.02
N SER A 30 21.46 -11.36 -7.15
CA SER A 30 22.58 -10.44 -7.01
C SER A 30 22.65 -9.78 -5.63
N ILE A 31 21.54 -9.77 -4.89
CA ILE A 31 21.46 -9.18 -3.54
C ILE A 31 21.86 -10.24 -2.51
N MET A 32 23.04 -10.08 -1.91
CA MET A 32 23.46 -10.88 -0.76
C MET A 32 22.49 -10.70 0.41
N TYR A 33 22.21 -11.79 1.11
CA TYR A 33 21.28 -11.81 2.25
C TYR A 33 19.87 -11.28 1.92
N PHE A 34 19.44 -11.39 0.65
CA PHE A 34 18.08 -11.07 0.23
C PHE A 34 17.02 -11.69 1.17
N PRO A 35 17.18 -12.95 1.64
CA PRO A 35 16.28 -13.51 2.62
C PRO A 35 16.16 -12.70 3.93
N GLU A 36 17.26 -12.24 4.46
CA GLU A 36 17.31 -11.50 5.73
C GLU A 36 16.79 -10.08 5.53
N ILE A 37 17.13 -9.44 4.41
CA ILE A 37 16.63 -8.11 4.01
C ILE A 37 15.09 -8.12 3.93
N VAL A 38 14.50 -9.15 3.32
CA VAL A 38 13.05 -9.34 3.26
C VAL A 38 12.43 -9.50 4.64
N ALA A 39 13.02 -10.33 5.50
CA ALA A 39 12.51 -10.57 6.85
C ALA A 39 12.58 -9.31 7.73
N VAL A 40 13.67 -8.54 7.60
CA VAL A 40 13.87 -7.27 8.30
C VAL A 40 12.91 -6.21 7.75
N ALA A 41 12.75 -6.11 6.43
CA ALA A 41 11.79 -5.21 5.80
C ALA A 41 10.36 -5.51 6.26
N ALA A 42 9.95 -6.78 6.32
CA ALA A 42 8.64 -7.19 6.82
C ALA A 42 8.42 -6.82 8.31
N ARG A 43 9.47 -6.93 9.13
CA ARG A 43 9.43 -6.51 10.55
C ARG A 43 9.37 -4.99 10.69
N MET A 44 10.15 -4.25 9.90
CA MET A 44 10.11 -2.79 9.85
C MET A 44 8.73 -2.32 9.38
N LEU A 45 8.23 -2.83 8.26
CA LEU A 45 6.88 -2.59 7.75
C LEU A 45 5.82 -2.67 8.85
N ARG A 46 5.80 -3.78 9.59
CA ARG A 46 4.82 -3.99 10.66
C ARG A 46 4.97 -2.98 11.81
N ASN A 47 6.19 -2.79 12.31
CA ASN A 47 6.42 -1.92 13.46
C ASN A 47 6.24 -0.44 13.08
N THR A 48 6.76 -0.01 11.94
CA THR A 48 6.63 1.36 11.46
C THR A 48 5.18 1.72 11.17
N THR A 49 4.39 0.83 10.55
CA THR A 49 2.95 1.09 10.37
C THR A 49 2.24 1.30 11.70
N LEU A 50 2.50 0.45 12.70
CA LEU A 50 1.89 0.57 14.03
C LEU A 50 2.32 1.87 14.74
N ASP A 51 3.60 2.24 14.65
CA ASP A 51 4.12 3.46 15.25
C ASP A 51 3.54 4.72 14.61
N LEU A 52 3.36 4.71 13.28
CA LEU A 52 2.75 5.83 12.56
C LEU A 52 1.26 5.97 12.85
N LEU A 53 0.54 4.85 12.97
CA LEU A 53 -0.85 4.82 13.41
C LEU A 53 -0.99 5.33 14.86
N ALA A 54 -0.08 4.95 15.75
CA ALA A 54 -0.04 5.45 17.13
C ALA A 54 0.18 6.97 17.22
N ARG A 55 0.83 7.57 16.21
CA ARG A 55 0.99 9.04 16.08
C ARG A 55 -0.24 9.74 15.48
N GLY A 56 -1.32 9.00 15.21
CA GLY A 56 -2.56 9.54 14.63
C GLY A 56 -2.48 9.84 13.14
N LEU A 57 -1.48 9.30 12.44
CA LEU A 57 -1.31 9.49 11.00
C LEU A 57 -2.07 8.40 10.24
N GLN A 58 -2.62 8.76 9.08
CA GLN A 58 -3.28 7.80 8.20
C GLN A 58 -2.23 7.06 7.39
N VAL A 59 -2.09 5.76 7.60
CA VAL A 59 -1.15 4.94 6.84
C VAL A 59 -1.86 4.31 5.65
N HIS A 60 -1.34 4.56 4.45
CA HIS A 60 -1.77 3.93 3.21
C HIS A 60 -0.66 3.01 2.71
N VAL A 61 -0.99 1.74 2.50
CA VAL A 61 -0.08 0.70 1.99
C VAL A 61 -0.44 0.42 0.54
N VAL A 62 0.53 0.58 -0.35
CA VAL A 62 0.36 0.38 -1.80
C VAL A 62 0.65 -1.10 -2.12
N ALA A 63 -0.40 -1.91 -2.17
CA ALA A 63 -0.29 -3.37 -2.10
C ALA A 63 0.35 -4.02 -3.34
N ASP A 64 0.10 -3.44 -4.51
CA ASP A 64 0.73 -3.80 -5.80
C ASP A 64 2.19 -3.34 -5.89
N ALA A 65 2.62 -2.40 -5.03
CA ALA A 65 4.01 -1.99 -4.86
C ALA A 65 4.70 -2.63 -3.64
N CYS A 66 4.11 -3.69 -3.05
CA CYS A 66 4.71 -4.46 -1.95
C CYS A 66 4.97 -5.89 -2.41
N SER A 67 6.21 -6.39 -2.30
CA SER A 67 6.58 -7.78 -2.65
C SER A 67 7.01 -8.60 -1.43
N SER A 68 7.04 -9.92 -1.58
CA SER A 68 7.57 -10.87 -0.59
C SER A 68 7.90 -12.20 -1.27
N ARG A 69 8.87 -12.95 -0.73
CA ARG A 69 9.22 -14.28 -1.24
C ARG A 69 8.11 -15.33 -1.09
N SER A 70 7.20 -15.10 -0.15
CA SER A 70 6.15 -16.03 0.26
C SER A 70 4.83 -15.30 0.16
N GLN A 71 3.95 -15.80 -0.71
CA GLN A 71 2.63 -15.21 -0.90
C GLN A 71 1.82 -15.29 0.40
N VAL A 72 2.01 -16.34 1.21
CA VAL A 72 1.38 -16.46 2.53
C VAL A 72 1.85 -15.34 3.46
N ASP A 73 3.16 -15.10 3.56
CA ASP A 73 3.70 -14.05 4.43
C ASP A 73 3.24 -12.66 3.99
N ARG A 74 3.17 -12.42 2.67
CA ARG A 74 2.65 -11.17 2.09
C ARG A 74 1.19 -10.95 2.47
N LEU A 75 0.35 -11.96 2.27
CA LEU A 75 -1.08 -11.90 2.55
C LEU A 75 -1.33 -11.68 4.06
N VAL A 76 -0.63 -12.41 4.92
CA VAL A 76 -0.72 -12.27 6.38
C VAL A 76 -0.27 -10.87 6.82
N ALA A 77 0.82 -10.34 6.25
CA ALA A 77 1.30 -9.00 6.57
C ALA A 77 0.28 -7.92 6.16
N LEU A 78 -0.24 -7.98 4.92
CA LEU A 78 -1.24 -7.03 4.43
C LEU A 78 -2.55 -7.10 5.23
N ALA A 79 -3.04 -8.31 5.52
CA ALA A 79 -4.22 -8.52 6.34
C ALA A 79 -4.04 -7.92 7.76
N ARG A 80 -2.87 -8.13 8.35
CA ARG A 80 -2.54 -7.57 9.67
C ARG A 80 -2.43 -6.05 9.65
N MET A 81 -1.79 -5.46 8.63
CA MET A 81 -1.73 -4.00 8.48
C MET A 81 -3.12 -3.40 8.37
N ARG A 82 -3.99 -4.03 7.58
CA ARG A 82 -5.39 -3.61 7.45
C ARG A 82 -6.14 -3.70 8.78
N GLN A 83 -6.04 -4.83 9.49
CA GLN A 83 -6.65 -5.00 10.82
C GLN A 83 -6.14 -3.97 11.83
N SER A 84 -4.90 -3.52 11.68
CA SER A 84 -4.30 -2.51 12.55
C SER A 84 -4.80 -1.09 12.25
N GLY A 85 -5.55 -0.88 11.16
CA GLY A 85 -6.10 0.41 10.76
C GLY A 85 -5.41 1.08 9.58
N ALA A 86 -4.48 0.40 8.89
CA ALA A 86 -3.92 0.89 7.64
C ALA A 86 -4.90 0.71 6.47
N PHE A 87 -4.95 1.67 5.56
CA PHE A 87 -5.68 1.57 4.31
C PHE A 87 -4.84 0.84 3.27
N LEU A 88 -5.36 -0.25 2.71
CA LEU A 88 -4.74 -0.88 1.54
C LEU A 88 -5.23 -0.15 0.28
N SER A 89 -4.30 0.28 -0.56
CA SER A 89 -4.54 0.93 -1.85
C SER A 89 -3.73 0.24 -2.95
N THR A 90 -4.01 0.59 -4.20
CA THR A 90 -3.14 0.30 -5.35
C THR A 90 -2.41 1.56 -5.79
N SER A 91 -1.36 1.39 -6.62
CA SER A 91 -0.61 2.49 -7.22
C SER A 91 -1.51 3.40 -8.05
N GLU A 92 -2.38 2.83 -8.89
CA GLU A 92 -3.37 3.58 -9.68
C GLU A 92 -4.37 4.34 -8.81
N GLY A 93 -4.97 3.66 -7.82
CA GLY A 93 -5.93 4.29 -6.90
C GLY A 93 -5.31 5.42 -6.10
N LEU A 94 -4.06 5.26 -5.67
CA LEU A 94 -3.28 6.29 -5.00
C LEU A 94 -3.06 7.51 -5.90
N ILE A 95 -2.58 7.28 -7.12
CA ILE A 95 -2.31 8.35 -8.09
C ILE A 95 -3.59 9.13 -8.38
N LEU A 96 -4.70 8.45 -8.68
CA LEU A 96 -5.98 9.09 -8.95
C LEU A 96 -6.53 9.86 -7.74
N GLN A 97 -6.37 9.34 -6.52
CA GLN A 97 -6.76 10.06 -5.30
C GLN A 97 -5.94 11.33 -5.09
N LEU A 98 -4.65 11.31 -5.42
CA LEU A 98 -3.78 12.49 -5.32
C LEU A 98 -4.13 13.56 -6.37
N VAL A 99 -4.57 13.16 -7.56
CA VAL A 99 -5.05 14.10 -8.58
C VAL A 99 -6.41 14.70 -8.22
N GLY A 100 -7.24 13.93 -7.51
CA GLY A 100 -8.52 14.36 -6.97
C GLY A 100 -9.67 14.32 -7.99
N ASP A 101 -9.51 14.99 -9.14
CA ASP A 101 -10.55 15.06 -10.19
C ASP A 101 -9.95 15.04 -11.60
N ALA A 102 -10.73 14.51 -12.56
CA ALA A 102 -10.43 14.50 -13.98
C ALA A 102 -10.33 15.90 -14.60
N ALA A 103 -10.91 16.92 -13.95
CA ALA A 103 -10.77 18.33 -14.34
C ALA A 103 -9.37 18.91 -14.03
N HIS A 104 -8.50 18.18 -13.31
CA HIS A 104 -7.17 18.66 -12.96
C HIS A 104 -6.34 18.96 -14.22
N PRO A 105 -5.63 20.11 -14.30
CA PRO A 105 -4.91 20.53 -15.50
C PRO A 105 -3.88 19.51 -15.99
N LYS A 106 -3.31 18.72 -15.08
CA LYS A 106 -2.34 17.64 -15.37
C LYS A 106 -2.97 16.25 -15.52
N PHE A 107 -4.29 16.12 -15.52
CA PHE A 107 -4.96 14.81 -15.53
C PHE A 107 -4.55 13.98 -16.76
N LYS A 108 -4.47 14.59 -17.95
CA LYS A 108 -4.05 13.88 -19.17
C LYS A 108 -2.61 13.35 -19.10
N GLU A 109 -1.69 14.12 -18.52
CA GLU A 109 -0.31 13.69 -18.32
C GLU A 109 -0.24 12.50 -17.37
N ILE A 110 -1.01 12.56 -16.28
CA ILE A 110 -1.04 11.51 -15.26
C ILE A 110 -1.77 10.26 -15.76
N GLN A 111 -2.84 10.43 -16.53
CA GLN A 111 -3.55 9.34 -17.19
C GLN A 111 -2.62 8.54 -18.10
N ASN A 112 -1.64 9.18 -18.75
CA ASN A 112 -0.65 8.47 -19.54
C ASN A 112 0.28 7.59 -18.70
N ILE A 113 0.51 7.92 -17.42
CA ILE A 113 1.33 7.12 -16.49
C ILE A 113 0.60 5.83 -16.10
N ILE A 114 -0.72 5.91 -15.88
CA ILE A 114 -1.56 4.78 -15.42
C ILE A 114 -2.30 4.08 -16.56
N LYS A 115 -1.96 4.40 -17.81
CA LYS A 115 -2.66 3.89 -18.99
C LYS A 115 -2.49 2.38 -19.16
N GLU A 116 -1.30 1.90 -18.81
CA GLU A 116 -1.02 0.47 -18.71
C GLU A 116 -1.36 0.01 -17.29
N PRO A 117 -2.26 -0.97 -17.13
CA PRO A 117 -2.59 -1.47 -15.80
C PRO A 117 -1.37 -2.15 -15.17
N ALA A 118 -1.24 -2.01 -13.86
CA ALA A 118 -0.21 -2.74 -13.11
C ALA A 118 -0.37 -4.25 -13.32
N PRO A 119 0.74 -5.01 -13.40
CA PRO A 119 0.69 -6.46 -13.56
C PRO A 119 -0.04 -7.12 -12.38
N ASP A 120 -0.61 -8.30 -12.61
CA ASP A 120 -1.31 -9.03 -11.56
C ASP A 120 -0.35 -9.29 -10.38
N SER A 121 -0.75 -8.78 -9.22
CA SER A 121 -0.01 -8.90 -7.98
C SER A 121 -0.25 -10.24 -7.26
N GLY A 122 -1.18 -11.07 -7.75
CA GLY A 122 -1.61 -12.31 -7.10
C GLY A 122 -2.38 -12.09 -5.80
N LEU A 123 -2.87 -10.86 -5.57
CA LEU A 123 -3.60 -10.47 -4.36
C LEU A 123 -5.11 -10.65 -4.47
N LEU A 124 -5.64 -11.07 -5.63
CA LEU A 124 -7.08 -11.26 -5.84
C LEU A 124 -7.71 -12.17 -4.78
N GLY A 125 -7.02 -13.24 -4.36
CA GLY A 125 -7.49 -14.15 -3.31
C GLY A 125 -7.65 -13.50 -1.92
N LEU A 126 -6.94 -12.40 -1.63
CA LEU A 126 -7.08 -11.68 -0.36
C LEU A 126 -8.48 -11.07 -0.20
N PHE A 127 -9.04 -10.57 -1.30
CA PHE A 127 -10.30 -9.83 -1.30
C PHE A 127 -11.52 -10.72 -1.57
N GLN A 128 -11.33 -11.92 -2.11
CA GLN A 128 -12.41 -12.89 -2.34
C GLN A 128 -13.05 -13.41 -1.04
N SER A 129 -12.33 -13.41 0.09
CA SER A 129 -12.86 -13.85 1.40
C SER A 129 -13.75 -12.83 2.11
N GLN A 130 -13.98 -11.65 1.53
CA GLN A 130 -14.67 -10.53 2.19
C GLN A 130 -15.97 -10.10 1.52
N ASN A 131 -16.57 -10.96 0.70
CA ASN A 131 -17.87 -10.67 0.11
C ASN A 131 -18.97 -11.36 0.93
N PRO A 132 -19.70 -10.68 1.85
CA PRO A 132 -20.89 -11.25 2.48
C PRO A 132 -22.12 -11.30 1.55
N LEU A 133 -21.93 -11.05 0.25
CA LEU A 133 -23.00 -10.95 -0.75
C LEU A 133 -23.00 -12.07 -1.80
N PHE A 134 -22.22 -13.14 -1.58
CA PHE A 134 -22.44 -14.48 -2.16
C PHE A 134 -22.11 -15.54 -1.11
#